data_AF-A0A7J6UPE1-F1
#
_entry.id   AF-A0A7J6UPE1-F1
#
_cell.length_a   1.000
_cell.length_b   1.000
_cell.length_c   1.000
_cell.angle_alpha   90.00
_cell.angle_beta   90.00
_cell.angle_gamma   90.00
#
_symmetry.space_group_name_H-M   'P 1'
#
loop_
_entity.id
_entity.type
_entity.pdbx_description
1 polymer ?
#
loop_
_entity_poly.entity_id
_entity_poly.type
_entity_poly.pdbx_seq_one_letter_code
_entity_poly.pdbx_strand_id
1 'polypeptide(L)'
;MAQAAVTFADPNLSRRHNALATQLHSSTGALETPKKQILATQKKDTVPENKLPICERPWFNAMMGVIIALNAIEIGIQTDAEDPHHLVFETLNIFFVLIYIAELTVRIYYNRAEYFSSAFNIFDCVLVIKTIIETFILSDSALKSLLSLRLVRMIRLIRMVRLLRFFRELWLVFTGVIAMLKTLAWVALLLFSLTWVCAIILRMVLGQSNAWSFTNRLTAEPYEYFDTYETTGWSA
;
A
#
# COMPACT_ATOMS: atom_id res chain seq x y z
N MET A 1 -18.02 -72.48 -18.42
CA MET A 1 -17.86 -71.47 -19.49
C MET A 1 -17.42 -70.17 -18.85
N ALA A 2 -16.26 -69.64 -19.30
CA ALA A 2 -15.61 -68.36 -18.90
C ALA A 2 -15.23 -68.25 -17.40
N GLN A 3 -13.99 -68.41 -16.92
CA GLN A 3 -12.69 -67.93 -17.41
C GLN A 3 -12.70 -66.44 -17.81
N ALA A 4 -11.82 -65.67 -17.14
CA ALA A 4 -11.41 -64.30 -17.44
C ALA A 4 -12.21 -63.14 -16.82
N ALA A 5 -12.17 -63.02 -15.49
CA ALA A 5 -12.03 -61.71 -14.85
C ALA A 5 -10.82 -61.75 -13.93
N VAL A 6 -9.67 -62.04 -14.57
CA VAL A 6 -8.39 -61.37 -14.37
C VAL A 6 -8.36 -60.39 -13.19
N THR A 7 -8.31 -60.92 -11.97
CA THR A 7 -7.54 -60.32 -10.88
C THR A 7 -6.09 -60.65 -11.16
N PHE A 8 -5.53 -60.04 -12.23
CA PHE A 8 -4.09 -59.76 -12.26
C PHE A 8 -3.87 -58.73 -11.15
N ALA A 9 -3.83 -59.19 -9.90
CA ALA A 9 -3.04 -58.54 -8.87
C ALA A 9 -1.60 -58.73 -9.32
N ASP A 10 -1.21 -57.92 -10.32
CA ASP A 10 0.12 -57.95 -10.89
C ASP A 10 1.08 -57.77 -9.71
N PRO A 11 1.87 -58.79 -9.36
CA PRO A 11 2.76 -58.72 -8.22
C PRO A 11 3.77 -57.57 -8.36
N ASN A 12 3.94 -57.04 -9.57
CA ASN A 12 4.73 -55.84 -9.84
C ASN A 12 4.02 -54.54 -9.45
N LEU A 13 2.68 -54.46 -9.45
CA LEU A 13 1.92 -53.26 -9.07
C LEU A 13 2.03 -52.98 -7.57
N SER A 14 1.87 -54.02 -6.73
CA SER A 14 2.07 -53.91 -5.27
C SER A 14 3.52 -53.57 -4.92
N ARG A 15 4.49 -54.11 -5.67
CA ARG A 15 5.92 -53.75 -5.52
C ARG A 15 6.18 -52.29 -5.89
N ARG A 16 5.54 -51.79 -6.96
CA ARG A 16 5.63 -50.38 -7.36
C ARG A 16 5.01 -49.45 -6.32
N HIS A 17 3.84 -49.78 -5.76
CA HIS A 17 3.23 -48.97 -4.70
C HIS A 17 4.09 -48.92 -3.43
N ASN A 18 4.66 -50.04 -3.01
CA ASN A 18 5.56 -50.05 -1.86
C ASN A 18 6.85 -49.27 -2.14
N ALA A 19 7.44 -49.44 -3.33
CA ALA A 19 8.63 -48.67 -3.73
C ALA A 19 8.35 -47.16 -3.80
N LEU A 20 7.19 -46.76 -4.33
CA LEU A 20 6.76 -45.36 -4.38
C LEU A 20 6.46 -44.82 -2.98
N ALA A 21 5.85 -45.60 -2.08
CA ALA A 21 5.60 -45.20 -0.69
C ALA A 21 6.91 -45.01 0.09
N THR A 22 7.90 -45.89 -0.13
CA THR A 22 9.23 -45.77 0.46
C THR A 22 9.97 -44.54 -0.08
N GLN A 23 9.87 -44.25 -1.38
CA GLN A 23 10.45 -43.04 -2.00
C GLN A 23 9.74 -41.76 -1.54
N LEU A 24 8.42 -41.78 -1.38
CA LEU A 24 7.64 -40.68 -0.82
C LEU A 24 8.06 -40.42 0.62
N HIS A 25 8.14 -41.43 1.49
CA HIS A 25 8.60 -41.23 2.86
C HIS A 25 10.06 -40.73 2.94
N SER A 26 10.97 -41.22 2.09
CA SER A 26 12.33 -40.69 2.04
C SER A 26 12.38 -39.25 1.54
N SER A 27 11.54 -38.89 0.56
CA SER A 27 11.44 -37.52 0.03
C SER A 27 10.79 -36.56 1.05
N THR A 28 9.78 -37.03 1.78
CA THR A 28 9.12 -36.24 2.84
C THR A 28 10.09 -36.00 4.00
N GLY A 29 10.81 -37.03 4.44
CA GLY A 29 11.84 -36.91 5.48
C GLY A 29 13.01 -36.00 5.09
N ALA A 30 13.43 -36.05 3.82
CA ALA A 30 14.48 -35.18 3.27
C ALA A 30 14.05 -33.70 3.14
N LEU A 31 12.75 -33.42 3.06
CA LEU A 31 12.20 -32.05 3.10
C LEU A 31 11.91 -31.57 4.53
N GLU A 32 11.69 -32.47 5.48
CA GLU A 32 11.49 -32.12 6.90
C GLU A 32 12.77 -31.62 7.57
N THR A 33 13.93 -32.20 7.22
CA THR A 33 15.23 -31.80 7.78
C THR A 33 15.57 -30.32 7.51
N PRO A 34 15.53 -29.80 6.27
CA PRO A 34 15.77 -28.38 6.02
C PRO A 34 14.68 -27.49 6.64
N LYS A 35 13.40 -27.89 6.64
CA LYS A 35 12.34 -27.12 7.31
C LYS A 35 12.58 -26.98 8.81
N LYS A 36 12.88 -28.07 9.51
CA LYS A 36 13.18 -28.05 10.95
C LYS A 36 14.41 -27.20 11.24
N GLN A 37 15.40 -27.22 10.36
CA GLN A 37 16.63 -26.44 10.51
C GLN A 37 16.39 -24.94 10.27
N ILE A 38 15.59 -24.57 9.27
CA ILE A 38 15.14 -23.17 9.02
C ILE A 38 14.28 -22.65 10.18
N LEU A 39 13.41 -23.49 10.74
CA LEU A 39 12.59 -23.16 11.91
C LEU A 39 13.45 -23.01 13.17
N ALA A 40 14.48 -23.84 13.33
CA ALA A 40 15.40 -23.78 14.45
C ALA A 40 16.35 -22.56 14.38
N THR A 41 16.80 -22.16 13.19
CA THR A 41 17.56 -20.92 12.99
C THR A 41 16.68 -19.69 13.21
N GLN A 42 15.46 -19.65 12.65
CA GLN A 42 14.49 -18.57 12.91
C GLN A 42 14.19 -18.37 14.41
N LYS A 43 14.03 -19.47 15.16
CA LYS A 43 13.74 -19.41 16.61
C LYS A 43 14.95 -18.97 17.45
N LYS A 44 16.16 -19.06 16.92
CA LYS A 44 17.40 -18.69 17.64
C LYS A 44 17.69 -17.18 17.56
N ASP A 45 17.22 -16.51 16.52
CA ASP A 45 17.43 -15.08 16.30
C ASP A 45 16.34 -14.19 16.92
N THR A 46 15.22 -14.78 17.36
CA THR A 46 14.17 -14.08 18.09
C THR A 46 14.60 -13.83 19.55
N VAL A 47 15.01 -12.59 19.84
CA VAL A 47 15.24 -12.10 21.21
C VAL A 47 14.01 -12.42 22.06
N PRO A 48 14.16 -13.04 23.25
CA PRO A 48 13.02 -13.37 24.10
C PRO A 48 12.22 -12.11 24.43
N GLU A 49 10.89 -12.18 24.31
CA GLU A 49 9.98 -11.03 24.42
C GLU A 49 10.19 -10.18 25.69
N ASN A 50 10.64 -10.81 26.77
CA ASN A 50 10.90 -10.12 28.03
C ASN A 50 12.16 -9.23 28.03
N LYS A 51 13.08 -9.40 27.07
CA LYS A 51 14.25 -8.54 26.87
C LYS A 51 14.02 -7.43 25.85
N LEU A 52 12.86 -7.39 25.19
CA LEU A 52 12.54 -6.33 24.25
C LEU A 52 12.34 -5.01 25.02
N PRO A 53 12.85 -3.89 24.49
CA PRO A 53 12.54 -2.58 25.03
C PRO A 53 11.03 -2.36 25.04
N ILE A 54 10.54 -1.54 25.97
CA ILE A 54 9.09 -1.37 26.21
C ILE A 54 8.34 -0.96 24.94
N CYS A 55 8.98 -0.17 24.06
CA CYS A 55 8.45 0.29 22.78
C CYS A 55 8.27 -0.81 21.71
N GLU A 56 8.89 -1.97 21.88
CA GLU A 56 8.83 -3.09 20.93
C GLU A 56 7.86 -4.18 21.40
N ARG A 57 7.34 -4.07 22.62
CA ARG A 57 6.40 -5.05 23.15
C ARG A 57 5.07 -5.02 22.37
N PRO A 58 4.47 -6.18 22.09
CA PRO A 58 3.26 -6.27 21.28
C PRO A 58 2.07 -5.56 21.93
N TRP A 59 1.97 -5.58 23.26
CA TRP A 59 0.90 -4.86 23.97
C TRP A 59 1.02 -3.33 23.82
N PHE A 60 2.24 -2.78 23.83
CA PHE A 60 2.49 -1.35 23.68
C PHE A 60 2.11 -0.91 22.27
N ASN A 61 2.55 -1.69 21.27
CA ASN A 61 2.19 -1.48 19.87
C ASN A 61 0.68 -1.62 19.63
N ALA A 62 0.01 -2.60 20.26
CA ALA A 62 -1.44 -2.76 20.18
C ALA A 62 -2.20 -1.58 20.82
N MET A 63 -1.75 -1.10 21.98
CA MET A 63 -2.29 0.10 22.63
C MET A 63 -2.19 1.32 21.71
N MET A 64 -1.04 1.54 21.08
CA MET A 64 -0.87 2.61 20.09
C MET A 64 -1.79 2.43 18.88
N GLY A 65 -1.98 1.20 18.41
CA GLY A 65 -2.95 0.87 17.36
C GLY A 65 -4.38 1.29 17.72
N VAL A 66 -4.82 1.02 18.95
CA VAL A 66 -6.14 1.44 19.46
C VAL A 66 -6.25 2.96 19.49
N ILE A 67 -5.22 3.67 19.96
CA ILE A 67 -5.21 5.14 20.00
C ILE A 67 -5.32 5.73 18.59
N ILE A 68 -4.60 5.16 17.62
CA ILE A 68 -4.68 5.56 16.21
C ILE A 68 -6.09 5.34 15.66
N ALA A 69 -6.72 4.20 15.96
CA ALA A 69 -8.09 3.91 15.53
C ALA A 69 -9.10 4.89 16.14
N LEU A 70 -8.97 5.22 17.42
CA LEU A 70 -9.81 6.23 18.08
C LEU A 70 -9.65 7.61 17.46
N ASN A 71 -8.42 8.01 17.14
CA ASN A 71 -8.16 9.26 16.43
C ASN A 71 -8.78 9.26 15.01
N ALA A 72 -8.83 8.11 14.34
CA ALA A 72 -9.51 7.97 13.04
C ALA A 72 -11.01 8.21 13.14
N ILE A 73 -11.63 7.63 14.17
CA ILE A 73 -13.05 7.77 14.43
C ILE A 73 -13.37 9.23 14.76
N GLU A 74 -12.55 9.87 15.57
CA GLU A 74 -12.68 11.30 15.89
C GLU A 74 -12.62 12.17 14.63
N ILE A 75 -11.65 11.95 13.74
CA ILE A 75 -11.57 12.65 12.43
C ILE A 75 -12.81 12.39 11.58
N GLY A 76 -13.32 11.15 11.58
CA GLY A 76 -14.54 10.78 10.86
C GLY A 76 -15.76 11.55 11.35
N ILE A 77 -15.96 11.60 12.67
CA ILE A 77 -17.06 12.35 13.31
C ILE A 77 -16.89 13.85 13.07
N GLN A 78 -15.68 14.38 13.20
CA GLN A 78 -15.39 15.79 12.94
C GLN A 78 -15.70 16.20 11.49
N THR A 79 -15.56 15.28 10.53
CA THR A 79 -15.82 15.56 9.11
C THR A 79 -17.31 15.76 8.81
N ASP A 80 -18.20 15.10 9.57
CA ASP A 80 -19.67 15.16 9.38
C ASP A 80 -20.36 16.12 10.38
N ALA A 81 -19.60 16.67 11.34
CA ALA A 81 -20.13 17.63 12.31
C ALA A 81 -20.40 19.01 11.66
N GLU A 82 -21.52 19.63 12.03
CA GLU A 82 -21.88 21.00 11.61
C GLU A 82 -20.85 22.04 12.08
N ASP A 83 -20.31 21.87 13.29
CA ASP A 83 -19.25 22.71 13.87
C ASP A 83 -17.94 21.90 14.07
N PRO A 84 -17.14 21.71 13.00
CA PRO A 84 -15.90 20.92 13.06
C PRO A 84 -14.82 21.54 13.95
N HIS A 85 -14.98 22.80 14.35
CA HIS A 85 -14.06 23.53 15.23
C HIS A 85 -14.51 23.57 16.70
N HIS A 86 -15.42 22.69 17.10
CA HIS A 86 -15.85 22.61 18.49
C HIS A 86 -14.66 22.33 19.44
N LEU A 87 -14.63 22.99 20.60
CA LEU A 87 -13.54 22.92 21.59
C LEU A 87 -13.19 21.48 22.02
N VAL A 88 -14.19 20.58 21.98
CA VAL A 88 -14.01 19.15 22.29
C VAL A 88 -13.06 18.49 21.30
N PHE A 89 -13.21 18.71 19.99
CA PHE A 89 -12.34 18.12 18.97
C PHE A 89 -10.93 18.67 19.05
N GLU A 90 -10.79 19.97 19.31
CA GLU A 90 -9.47 20.58 19.51
C GLU A 90 -8.75 20.00 20.74
N THR A 91 -9.46 19.85 21.86
CA THR A 91 -8.91 19.24 23.08
C THR A 91 -8.50 17.78 22.85
N LEU A 92 -9.33 16.99 22.16
CA LEU A 92 -9.02 15.61 21.81
C LEU A 92 -7.81 15.51 20.87
N ASN A 93 -7.72 16.38 19.87
CA ASN A 93 -6.57 16.42 18.97
C ASN A 93 -5.27 16.71 19.73
N ILE A 94 -5.27 17.68 20.66
CA ILE A 94 -4.10 17.97 21.51
C ILE A 94 -3.75 16.74 22.36
N PHE A 95 -4.74 16.08 22.96
CA PHE A 95 -4.53 14.86 23.74
C PHE A 95 -3.85 13.75 22.93
N PHE A 96 -4.33 13.47 21.72
CA PHE A 96 -3.71 12.48 20.83
C PHE A 96 -2.27 12.87 20.45
N VAL A 97 -2.04 14.15 20.15
CA VAL A 97 -0.69 14.65 19.82
C VAL A 97 0.28 14.45 20.98
N LEU A 98 -0.13 14.71 22.22
CA LEU A 98 0.71 14.47 23.40
C LEU A 98 1.09 13.00 23.54
N ILE A 99 0.16 12.07 23.28
CA ILE A 99 0.46 10.63 23.31
C ILE A 99 1.47 10.24 22.23
N TYR A 100 1.32 10.76 21.01
CA TYR A 100 2.28 10.48 19.93
C TYR A 100 3.67 11.04 20.22
N ILE A 101 3.77 12.20 20.86
CA ILE A 101 5.04 12.76 21.32
C ILE A 101 5.68 11.84 22.38
N ALA A 102 4.88 11.36 23.34
CA ALA A 102 5.36 10.45 24.36
C ALA A 102 5.86 9.13 23.76
N GLU A 103 5.11 8.53 22.82
CA GLU A 103 5.53 7.33 22.08
C GLU A 103 6.87 7.55 21.38
N LEU A 104 6.98 8.63 20.58
CA LEU A 104 8.19 8.95 19.84
C LEU A 104 9.39 9.13 20.77
N THR A 105 9.19 9.81 21.91
CA THR A 105 10.24 10.04 22.91
C THR A 105 10.74 8.72 23.48
N VAL A 106 9.83 7.79 23.83
CA VAL A 106 10.19 6.46 24.31
C VAL A 106 10.95 5.68 23.24
N ARG A 107 10.48 5.69 21.98
CA ARG A 107 11.16 4.99 20.86
C ARG A 107 12.57 5.52 20.61
N ILE A 108 12.76 6.84 20.62
CA ILE A 108 14.07 7.46 20.42
C ILE A 108 15.00 7.15 21.61
N TYR A 109 14.48 7.16 22.84
CA TYR A 109 15.27 6.87 24.04
C TYR A 109 15.88 5.46 24.02
N TYR A 110 15.09 4.45 23.62
CA TYR A 110 15.56 3.06 23.56
C TYR A 110 16.40 2.77 22.30
N ASN A 111 15.96 3.19 21.12
CA ASN A 111 16.58 2.79 19.85
C ASN A 111 17.69 3.74 19.37
N ARG A 112 17.83 4.94 19.99
CA ARG A 112 18.92 5.90 19.75
C ARG A 112 19.18 6.15 18.25
N ALA A 113 20.41 5.91 17.79
CA ALA A 113 20.83 6.11 16.40
C ALA A 113 20.24 5.07 15.44
N GLU A 114 19.98 3.85 15.93
CA GLU A 114 19.38 2.77 15.14
C GLU A 114 17.93 3.08 14.75
N TYR A 115 17.26 3.95 15.51
CA TYR A 115 15.94 4.48 15.16
C TYR A 115 15.90 5.07 13.74
N PHE A 116 16.93 5.80 13.33
CA PHE A 116 17.00 6.45 12.02
C PHE A 116 17.50 5.55 10.90
N SER A 117 17.83 4.28 11.18
CA SER A 117 18.19 3.32 10.14
C SER A 117 16.95 2.72 9.46
N SER A 118 15.84 2.60 10.19
CA SER A 118 14.60 2.04 9.69
C SER A 118 13.73 3.12 9.03
N ALA A 119 13.46 2.97 7.73
CA ALA A 119 12.59 3.88 6.98
C ALA A 119 11.19 4.04 7.62
N PHE A 120 10.68 2.99 8.26
CA PHE A 120 9.38 3.01 8.93
C PHE A 120 9.35 3.84 10.20
N ASN A 121 10.48 3.93 10.91
CA ASN A 121 10.65 4.76 12.09
C ASN A 121 10.89 6.23 11.69
N ILE A 122 11.64 6.48 10.62
CA ILE A 122 11.79 7.83 10.04
C ILE A 122 10.42 8.36 9.61
N PHE A 123 9.64 7.55 8.90
CA PHE A 123 8.29 7.91 8.49
C PHE A 123 7.38 8.24 9.68
N ASP A 124 7.48 7.49 10.78
CA ASP A 124 6.79 7.84 12.02
C ASP A 124 7.16 9.21 12.55
N CYS A 125 8.47 9.44 12.65
CA CYS A 125 9.02 10.68 13.17
C CYS A 125 8.50 11.88 12.38
N VAL A 126 8.50 11.76 11.04
CA VAL A 126 7.94 12.78 10.15
C VAL A 126 6.45 13.01 10.41
N LEU A 127 5.66 11.94 10.59
CA LEU A 127 4.23 12.07 10.87
C LEU A 127 3.96 12.75 12.22
N VAL A 128 4.76 12.48 13.25
CA VAL A 128 4.63 13.13 14.57
C VAL A 128 5.04 14.59 14.48
N ILE A 129 6.20 14.90 13.90
CA ILE A 129 6.69 16.28 13.69
C ILE A 129 5.66 17.10 12.91
N LYS A 130 5.13 16.55 11.81
CA LYS A 130 4.10 17.19 11.01
C LYS A 130 2.90 17.61 11.85
N THR A 131 2.44 16.78 12.79
CA THR A 131 1.29 17.16 13.63
C THR A 131 1.61 18.11 14.76
N ILE A 132 2.85 18.14 15.25
CA ILE A 132 3.28 19.16 16.21
C ILE A 132 3.23 20.52 15.52
N ILE A 133 3.80 20.61 14.31
CA ILE A 133 3.77 21.83 13.49
C ILE A 133 2.32 22.26 13.25
N GLU A 134 1.47 21.32 12.84
CA GLU A 134 0.06 21.59 12.57
C GLU A 134 -0.74 22.05 13.79
N THR A 135 -0.49 21.45 14.96
CA THR A 135 -1.29 21.73 16.16
C THR A 135 -0.80 22.96 16.91
N PHE A 136 0.52 23.15 17.03
CA PHE A 136 1.09 24.21 17.88
C PHE A 136 1.57 25.43 17.10
N ILE A 137 2.18 25.24 15.92
CA ILE A 137 2.80 26.35 15.17
C ILE A 137 1.77 27.02 14.25
N LEU A 138 0.87 26.23 13.68
CA LEU A 138 -0.13 26.70 12.72
C LEU A 138 -1.47 27.08 13.35
N SER A 139 -1.60 27.03 14.68
CA SER A 139 -2.87 27.34 15.33
C SER A 139 -3.28 28.81 15.14
N ASP A 140 -2.32 29.74 15.12
CA ASP A 140 -2.58 31.19 15.22
C ASP A 140 -1.95 32.03 14.09
N SER A 141 -1.47 31.39 13.01
CA SER A 141 -0.79 32.09 11.91
C SER A 141 -1.66 32.25 10.67
N ALA A 142 -1.45 33.33 9.90
CA ALA A 142 -2.03 33.49 8.56
C ALA A 142 -1.64 32.33 7.60
N LEU A 143 -0.55 31.60 7.93
CA LEU A 143 -0.12 30.38 7.27
C LEU A 143 -1.07 29.19 7.46
N LYS A 144 -2.01 29.27 8.42
CA LYS A 144 -3.09 28.30 8.58
C LYS A 144 -3.90 28.16 7.30
N SER A 145 -4.08 29.22 6.50
CA SER A 145 -4.70 29.13 5.17
C SER A 145 -3.88 28.27 4.19
N LEU A 146 -2.56 28.51 4.09
CA LEU A 146 -1.67 27.80 3.16
C LEU A 146 -1.35 26.36 3.57
N LEU A 147 -1.47 26.01 4.86
CA LEU A 147 -1.27 24.64 5.33
C LEU A 147 -2.58 23.96 5.74
N SER A 148 -3.72 24.66 5.74
CA SER A 148 -5.07 24.07 5.74
C SER A 148 -5.42 23.40 4.42
N LEU A 149 -4.50 23.47 3.43
CA LEU A 149 -4.62 22.78 2.16
C LEU A 149 -5.03 21.33 2.39
N ARG A 150 -6.02 20.91 1.60
CA ARG A 150 -6.65 19.59 1.63
C ARG A 150 -5.65 18.45 1.81
N LEU A 151 -4.47 18.56 1.19
CA LEU A 151 -3.40 17.56 1.27
C LEU A 151 -2.82 17.37 2.67
N VAL A 152 -2.61 18.44 3.45
CA VAL A 152 -2.07 18.36 4.81
C VAL A 152 -3.04 17.64 5.73
N ARG A 153 -4.36 17.82 5.54
CA ARG A 153 -5.39 17.06 6.25
C ARG A 153 -5.33 15.57 5.90
N MET A 154 -5.16 15.22 4.62
CA MET A 154 -5.03 13.83 4.17
C MET A 154 -3.81 13.13 4.78
N ILE A 155 -2.72 13.85 5.05
CA ILE A 155 -1.54 13.28 5.74
C ILE A 155 -1.90 12.76 7.15
N ARG A 156 -2.95 13.27 7.80
CA ARG A 156 -3.40 12.69 9.09
C ARG A 156 -3.97 11.28 8.88
N LEU A 157 -4.68 11.02 7.78
CA LEU A 157 -5.22 9.69 7.43
C LEU A 157 -4.12 8.68 7.14
N ILE A 158 -2.96 9.15 6.67
CA ILE A 158 -1.78 8.30 6.45
C ILE A 158 -1.35 7.59 7.74
N ARG A 159 -1.65 8.13 8.93
CA ARG A 159 -1.39 7.44 10.21
C ARG A 159 -2.13 6.12 10.34
N MET A 160 -3.28 5.98 9.70
CA MET A 160 -4.05 4.72 9.66
C MET A 160 -3.29 3.63 8.90
N VAL A 161 -2.39 4.00 7.99
CA VAL A 161 -1.48 3.05 7.34
C VAL A 161 -0.54 2.40 8.37
N ARG A 162 -0.23 3.08 9.48
CA ARG A 162 0.52 2.45 10.56
C ARG A 162 -0.25 1.27 11.16
N LEU A 163 -1.59 1.37 11.23
CA LEU A 163 -2.46 0.30 11.73
C LEU A 163 -2.36 -0.96 10.87
N LEU A 164 -2.27 -0.79 9.55
CA LEU A 164 -2.11 -1.88 8.58
C LEU A 164 -0.85 -2.71 8.83
N ARG A 165 0.21 -2.10 9.38
CA ARG A 165 1.47 -2.78 9.68
C ARG A 165 1.41 -3.66 10.92
N PHE A 166 0.47 -3.43 11.84
CA PHE A 166 0.32 -4.28 13.02
C PHE A 166 -0.36 -5.61 12.68
N PHE A 167 -1.31 -5.58 11.75
CA PHE A 167 -1.96 -6.77 11.23
C PHE A 167 -1.08 -7.42 10.16
N ARG A 168 -0.29 -8.42 10.56
CA ARG A 168 0.67 -9.10 9.67
C ARG A 168 0.01 -9.61 8.40
N GLU A 169 -1.20 -10.16 8.53
CA GLU A 169 -2.01 -10.69 7.45
C GLU A 169 -2.41 -9.59 6.47
N LEU A 170 -2.84 -8.42 6.99
CA LEU A 170 -3.22 -7.27 6.18
C LEU A 170 -2.01 -6.66 5.47
N TRP A 171 -0.88 -6.55 6.17
CA TRP A 171 0.38 -6.11 5.57
C TRP A 171 0.83 -7.05 4.45
N LEU A 172 0.69 -8.36 4.62
CA LEU A 172 1.02 -9.34 3.58
C LEU A 172 0.15 -9.13 2.33
N VAL A 173 -1.15 -8.93 2.51
CA VAL A 173 -2.07 -8.62 1.40
C VAL A 173 -1.66 -7.31 0.73
N PHE A 174 -1.40 -6.26 1.51
CA PHE A 174 -1.04 -4.94 0.99
C PHE A 174 0.26 -4.94 0.19
N THR A 175 1.29 -5.64 0.68
CA THR A 175 2.55 -5.80 -0.05
C THR A 175 2.36 -6.60 -1.34
N GLY A 176 1.47 -7.60 -1.35
CA GLY A 176 1.03 -8.28 -2.56
C GLY A 176 0.37 -7.33 -3.56
N VAL A 177 -0.53 -6.45 -3.11
CA VAL A 177 -1.18 -5.43 -3.95
C VAL A 177 -0.14 -4.50 -4.56
N ILE A 178 0.84 -4.00 -3.80
CA ILE A 178 1.90 -3.14 -4.33
C ILE A 178 2.71 -3.87 -5.41
N ALA A 179 3.03 -5.15 -5.20
CA ALA A 179 3.75 -5.95 -6.19
C ALA A 179 2.93 -6.10 -7.48
N MET A 180 1.62 -6.33 -7.37
CA MET A 180 0.73 -6.41 -8.54
C MET A 180 0.61 -5.07 -9.27
N LEU A 181 0.54 -3.95 -8.55
CA LEU A 181 0.49 -2.61 -9.14
C LEU A 181 1.72 -2.31 -9.98
N LYS A 182 2.91 -2.80 -9.59
CA LYS A 182 4.12 -2.66 -10.40
C LYS A 182 3.96 -3.36 -11.77
N THR A 183 3.45 -4.59 -11.78
CA THR A 183 3.19 -5.31 -13.04
C THR A 183 2.11 -4.62 -13.85
N LEU A 184 1.03 -4.16 -13.19
CA LEU A 184 -0.05 -3.42 -13.85
C LEU A 184 0.45 -2.11 -14.48
N ALA A 185 1.39 -1.41 -13.84
CA ALA A 185 1.98 -0.19 -14.38
C ALA A 185 2.73 -0.46 -15.69
N TRP A 186 3.45 -1.58 -15.82
CA TRP A 186 4.09 -1.97 -17.07
C TRP A 186 3.08 -2.26 -18.18
N VAL A 187 2.00 -2.98 -17.86
CA VAL A 187 0.92 -3.27 -18.82
C VAL A 187 0.22 -1.97 -19.24
N ALA A 188 -0.08 -1.08 -18.30
CA ALA A 188 -0.68 0.21 -18.57
C ALA A 188 0.22 1.08 -19.47
N LEU A 189 1.54 1.07 -19.24
CA LEU A 189 2.50 1.78 -20.07
C LEU A 189 2.55 1.21 -21.50
N LEU A 190 2.52 -0.11 -21.66
CA LEU A 190 2.47 -0.75 -22.98
C LEU A 190 1.18 -0.39 -23.71
N LEU A 191 0.03 -0.50 -23.03
CA LEU A 191 -1.26 -0.14 -23.60
C LEU A 191 -1.29 1.33 -24.01
N PHE A 192 -0.80 2.23 -23.14
CA PHE A 192 -0.66 3.64 -23.43
C PHE A 192 0.20 3.87 -24.69
N SER A 193 1.35 3.23 -24.79
CA SER A 193 2.22 3.31 -25.97
C SER A 193 1.54 2.83 -27.25
N LEU A 194 0.79 1.72 -27.20
CA LEU A 194 0.05 1.22 -28.35
C LEU A 194 -1.03 2.22 -28.80
N THR A 195 -1.85 2.68 -27.86
CA THR A 195 -2.91 3.67 -28.14
C THR A 195 -2.33 4.97 -28.69
N TRP A 196 -1.14 5.38 -28.21
CA TRP A 196 -0.42 6.55 -28.70
C TRP A 196 0.00 6.41 -30.17
N VAL A 197 0.57 5.27 -30.56
CA VAL A 197 0.94 5.01 -31.96
C VAL A 197 -0.30 4.97 -32.87
N CYS A 198 -1.37 4.28 -32.43
CA CYS A 198 -2.63 4.25 -33.18
C CYS A 198 -3.21 5.67 -33.37
N ALA A 199 -3.16 6.52 -32.34
CA ALA A 199 -3.60 7.91 -32.43
C ALA A 199 -2.78 8.71 -33.45
N ILE A 200 -1.45 8.53 -33.49
CA ILE A 200 -0.59 9.17 -34.49
C ILE A 200 -0.93 8.71 -35.91
N ILE A 201 -1.10 7.41 -36.13
CA ILE A 201 -1.47 6.87 -37.45
C ILE A 201 -2.83 7.42 -37.89
N LEU A 202 -3.81 7.40 -36.99
CA LEU A 202 -5.15 7.93 -37.26
C LEU A 202 -5.09 9.41 -37.63
N ARG A 203 -4.29 10.21 -36.92
CA ARG A 203 -4.01 11.60 -37.26
C ARG A 203 -3.34 11.73 -38.63
N MET A 204 -2.33 10.91 -38.95
CA MET A 204 -1.64 10.96 -40.23
C MET A 204 -2.57 10.61 -41.41
N VAL A 205 -3.49 9.66 -41.23
CA VAL A 205 -4.38 9.19 -42.29
C VAL A 205 -5.62 10.07 -42.44
N LEU A 206 -6.24 10.48 -41.33
CA LEU A 206 -7.51 11.22 -41.34
C LEU A 206 -7.34 12.74 -41.18
N GLY A 207 -6.26 13.21 -40.57
CA GLY A 207 -6.01 14.64 -40.29
C GLY A 207 -5.69 15.49 -41.53
N GLN A 208 -5.62 14.91 -42.73
CA GLN A 208 -5.47 15.64 -44.00
C GLN A 208 -6.62 15.34 -44.99
N SER A 209 -7.72 14.75 -44.52
CA SER A 209 -8.85 14.40 -45.37
C SER A 209 -9.64 15.66 -45.79
N ASN A 210 -9.44 16.09 -47.03
CA ASN A 210 -10.19 17.17 -47.69
C ASN A 210 -11.68 16.83 -47.95
N ALA A 211 -12.14 15.62 -47.58
CA ALA A 211 -13.49 15.12 -47.84
C ALA A 211 -14.60 16.01 -47.24
N TRP A 212 -14.27 16.81 -46.22
CA TRP A 212 -15.18 17.72 -45.52
C TRP A 212 -15.00 19.21 -45.90
N SER A 213 -14.17 19.51 -46.91
CA SER A 213 -13.99 20.88 -47.42
C SER A 213 -15.28 21.48 -48.02
N PHE A 214 -16.27 20.65 -48.33
CA PHE A 214 -17.54 21.04 -48.98
C PHE A 214 -18.76 21.08 -48.06
N THR A 215 -18.66 20.64 -46.81
CA THR A 215 -19.76 20.73 -45.83
C THR A 215 -19.72 22.08 -45.12
N ASN A 216 -20.84 22.82 -45.18
CA ASN A 216 -20.99 24.14 -44.58
C ASN A 216 -20.55 24.16 -43.10
N ARG A 217 -19.55 25.00 -42.81
CA ARG A 217 -18.93 25.24 -41.49
C ARG A 217 -19.87 25.81 -40.41
N LEU A 218 -21.18 25.88 -40.67
CA LEU A 218 -22.17 26.46 -39.77
C LEU A 218 -22.96 25.41 -38.96
N THR A 219 -22.84 24.12 -39.28
CA THR A 219 -23.65 23.05 -38.62
C THR A 219 -22.87 21.81 -38.20
N ALA A 220 -21.59 21.71 -38.55
CA ALA A 220 -20.73 20.61 -38.10
C ALA A 220 -19.90 21.12 -36.93
N GLU A 221 -20.16 20.64 -35.72
CA GLU A 221 -19.16 20.75 -34.65
C GLU A 221 -17.96 19.93 -35.09
N PRO A 222 -16.81 20.56 -35.40
CA PRO A 222 -15.66 19.82 -35.88
C PRO A 222 -15.19 18.93 -34.74
N TYR A 223 -14.91 17.66 -35.02
CA TYR A 223 -14.09 16.85 -34.14
C TYR A 223 -12.66 17.41 -34.18
N GLU A 224 -12.47 18.52 -33.48
CA GLU A 224 -11.28 19.38 -33.42
C GLU A 224 -10.05 18.66 -32.86
N TYR A 225 -10.23 17.44 -32.36
CA TYR A 225 -9.19 16.66 -31.67
C TYR A 225 -8.06 16.16 -32.57
N PHE A 226 -8.27 16.04 -33.89
CA PHE A 226 -7.27 15.52 -34.82
C PHE A 226 -6.69 16.57 -35.77
N ASP A 227 -7.24 17.79 -35.77
CA ASP A 227 -6.84 18.86 -36.67
C ASP A 227 -6.04 19.96 -35.95
N THR A 228 -5.07 20.56 -36.63
CA THR A 228 -3.97 21.32 -35.95
C THR A 228 -3.99 22.83 -36.20
N TYR A 229 -5.12 23.42 -36.61
CA TYR A 229 -5.06 24.78 -37.15
C TYR A 229 -5.06 25.92 -36.13
N GLU A 230 -5.01 25.68 -34.82
CA GLU A 230 -5.09 26.76 -33.81
C GLU A 230 -3.79 27.08 -33.04
N THR A 231 -2.59 26.90 -33.61
CA THR A 231 -1.36 27.41 -32.94
C THR A 231 -0.46 28.33 -33.77
N THR A 232 -0.91 28.85 -34.91
CA THR A 232 -0.21 29.96 -35.59
C THR A 232 -1.06 31.24 -35.59
N GLY A 233 -1.36 31.72 -34.39
CA GLY A 233 -2.01 33.02 -34.13
C GLY A 233 -1.10 34.05 -33.46
N TRP A 234 0.22 33.87 -33.51
CA TRP A 234 1.21 34.83 -32.99
C TRP A 234 2.12 35.33 -34.11
N SER A 235 1.54 36.06 -35.04
CA SER A 235 2.28 37.02 -35.88
C SER A 235 1.31 38.11 -36.33
N ALA A 236 1.15 39.12 -35.48
CA ALA A 236 0.75 40.47 -35.84
C ALA A 236 1.53 41.42 -34.91
#